data_AF-A0A4Y7XE81-F1
#
_entry.id   AF-A0A4Y7XE81-F1
#
_cell.length_a   1.000
_cell.length_b   1.000
_cell.length_c   1.000
_cell.angle_alpha   90.00
_cell.angle_beta   90.00
_cell.angle_gamma   90.00
#
_symmetry.space_group_name_H-M   'P 1'
#
loop_
_entity.id
_entity.type
_entity.pdbx_description
1 polymer ?
#
loop_
_entity_poly.entity_id
_entity_poly.type
_entity_poly.pdbx_seq_one_letter_code
_entity_poly.pdbx_strand_id
1 'polypeptide(L)'
;MKVLILTLVFMSTVFSNSTFAADSDSTGNKYFDEIMSTLDNQQFGMDEDGFLVLNGRPLRVDSKGFSRILFNTLDYCNQEGVYSNSLAVADDCKQNIVLGFNDWIDASKDQSISIAVWNMGARESYTSSLPSQSRVFFNHWVGVMRVAKLKEQTYQSAKPEIDRKSNINNQIYNIGQQIEAENKKVLFKDKNKISQLELKKAKLLKSLGCTSTGGRLICSSD
;
A
#
# COMPACT_ATOMS: atom_id res chain seq x y z
N MET A 1 12.49 -61.17 -51.17
CA MET A 1 11.80 -61.83 -50.06
C MET A 1 12.80 -62.72 -49.33
N LYS A 2 13.30 -62.26 -48.18
CA LYS A 2 13.90 -63.07 -47.10
C LYS A 2 13.85 -62.21 -45.85
N VAL A 3 12.87 -62.55 -45.03
CA VAL A 3 12.63 -62.03 -43.68
C VAL A 3 13.66 -62.69 -42.77
N LEU A 4 14.32 -61.92 -41.90
CA LEU A 4 14.90 -62.47 -40.67
C LEU A 4 14.63 -61.53 -39.51
N ILE A 5 14.22 -62.16 -38.43
CA ILE A 5 13.49 -61.69 -37.26
C ILE A 5 14.45 -61.65 -36.06
N LEU A 6 14.24 -60.66 -35.18
CA LEU A 6 14.61 -60.57 -33.76
C LEU A 6 16.10 -60.77 -33.37
N THR A 7 16.63 -59.86 -32.53
CA THR A 7 16.48 -60.01 -31.07
C THR A 7 16.74 -58.66 -30.39
N LEU A 8 15.77 -58.22 -29.59
CA LEU A 8 15.94 -57.16 -28.59
C LEU A 8 16.88 -57.64 -27.48
N VAL A 9 17.82 -56.79 -27.07
CA VAL A 9 18.42 -56.86 -25.73
C VAL A 9 18.07 -55.57 -25.00
N PHE A 10 17.01 -55.66 -24.20
CA PHE A 10 16.71 -54.74 -23.11
C PHE A 10 17.79 -54.94 -22.04
N MET A 11 18.72 -54.00 -21.91
CA MET A 11 19.59 -53.93 -20.74
C MET A 11 19.08 -52.79 -19.87
N SER A 12 18.21 -53.16 -18.95
CA SER A 12 17.68 -52.34 -17.88
C SER A 12 18.79 -51.97 -16.88
N THR A 13 19.33 -50.75 -17.00
CA THR A 13 19.99 -50.08 -15.89
C THR A 13 18.95 -49.24 -15.16
N VAL A 14 18.41 -49.82 -14.09
CA VAL A 14 17.59 -49.13 -13.11
C VAL A 14 18.52 -48.29 -12.25
N PHE A 15 18.82 -47.07 -12.69
CA PHE A 15 19.21 -46.01 -11.77
C PHE A 15 17.95 -45.23 -11.45
N SER A 16 17.38 -45.53 -10.30
CA SER A 16 16.36 -44.72 -9.64
C SER A 16 16.99 -43.39 -9.20
N ASN A 17 17.32 -42.54 -10.16
CA ASN A 17 17.42 -41.11 -9.90
C ASN A 17 16.01 -40.58 -10.05
N SER A 18 15.36 -40.28 -8.92
CA SER A 18 14.23 -39.39 -8.83
C SER A 18 14.66 -38.01 -9.33
N THR A 19 14.79 -37.90 -10.64
CA THR A 19 14.69 -36.64 -11.36
C THR A 19 13.21 -36.31 -11.36
N PHE A 20 12.79 -35.61 -10.31
CA PHE A 20 11.71 -34.65 -10.47
C PHE A 20 12.25 -33.66 -11.51
N ALA A 21 12.07 -33.99 -12.79
CA ALA A 21 12.17 -33.02 -13.85
C ALA A 21 11.10 -31.99 -13.50
N ALA A 22 11.55 -30.89 -12.90
CA ALA A 22 10.78 -29.68 -12.83
C ALA A 22 10.34 -29.39 -14.26
N ASP A 23 9.07 -29.67 -14.52
CA ASP A 23 8.35 -29.34 -15.75
C ASP A 23 8.22 -27.79 -15.79
N SER A 24 9.38 -27.15 -15.94
CA SER A 24 9.62 -25.73 -15.71
C SER A 24 9.39 -24.88 -16.95
N ASP A 25 9.00 -25.48 -18.09
CA ASP A 25 9.01 -24.77 -19.37
C ASP A 25 7.63 -24.52 -20.01
N SER A 26 6.52 -25.12 -19.55
CA SER A 26 5.20 -24.88 -20.15
C SER A 26 4.21 -24.11 -19.25
N THR A 27 4.14 -24.41 -17.95
CA THR A 27 3.15 -23.81 -17.05
C THR A 27 3.53 -22.43 -16.53
N GLY A 28 4.84 -22.17 -16.33
CA GLY A 28 5.33 -20.84 -15.94
C GLY A 28 5.06 -19.77 -17.00
N ASN A 29 5.17 -20.15 -18.28
CA ASN A 29 4.86 -19.28 -19.41
C ASN A 29 3.37 -18.94 -19.47
N LYS A 30 2.46 -19.90 -19.24
CA LYS A 30 1.01 -19.64 -19.29
C LYS A 30 0.56 -18.48 -18.39
N TYR A 31 0.93 -18.48 -17.11
CA TYR A 31 0.49 -17.43 -16.18
C TYR A 31 1.13 -16.08 -16.48
N PHE A 32 2.39 -16.08 -16.93
CA PHE A 32 3.05 -14.87 -17.37
C PHE A 32 2.37 -14.29 -18.62
N ASP A 33 2.10 -15.14 -19.61
CA ASP A 33 1.39 -14.76 -20.84
C ASP A 33 -0.01 -14.24 -20.56
N GLU A 34 -0.74 -14.84 -19.61
CA GLU A 34 -2.05 -14.37 -19.17
C GLU A 34 -1.98 -12.97 -18.53
N ILE A 35 -0.99 -12.73 -17.67
CA ILE A 35 -0.73 -11.41 -17.08
C ILE A 35 -0.41 -10.38 -18.17
N MET A 36 0.49 -10.73 -19.10
CA MET A 36 0.89 -9.84 -20.18
C MET A 36 -0.26 -9.53 -21.13
N SER A 37 -1.06 -10.53 -21.52
CA SER A 37 -2.25 -10.34 -22.36
C SER A 37 -3.32 -9.48 -21.66
N THR A 38 -3.42 -9.57 -20.34
CA THR A 38 -4.31 -8.70 -19.57
C THR A 38 -3.86 -7.22 -19.63
N LEU A 39 -2.54 -6.97 -19.60
CA LEU A 39 -1.96 -5.63 -19.73
C LEU A 39 -2.17 -5.01 -21.11
N ASP A 40 -2.16 -5.80 -22.17
CA ASP A 40 -2.37 -5.32 -23.55
C ASP A 40 -3.72 -4.61 -23.72
N ASN A 41 -4.70 -4.94 -22.87
CA ASN A 41 -6.04 -4.34 -22.87
C ASN A 41 -6.17 -3.14 -21.90
N GLN A 42 -5.08 -2.67 -21.30
CA GLN A 42 -5.08 -1.54 -20.36
C GLN A 42 -4.35 -0.33 -20.95
N GLN A 43 -4.50 0.84 -20.32
CA GLN A 43 -3.63 1.99 -20.59
C GLN A 43 -2.28 1.77 -19.90
N PHE A 44 -1.53 0.78 -20.38
CA PHE A 44 -0.22 0.40 -19.88
C PHE A 44 0.86 0.95 -20.82
N GLY A 45 1.77 1.76 -20.29
CA GLY A 45 2.78 2.44 -21.09
C GLY A 45 3.90 3.01 -20.22
N MET A 46 4.66 3.95 -20.78
CA MET A 46 5.72 4.67 -20.05
C MET A 46 5.37 6.16 -19.96
N ASP A 47 5.76 6.80 -18.86
CA ASP A 47 5.77 8.26 -18.74
C ASP A 47 7.02 8.89 -19.36
N GLU A 48 7.10 10.23 -19.29
CA GLU A 48 8.22 11.03 -19.83
C GLU A 48 9.56 10.70 -19.15
N ASP A 49 9.52 10.20 -17.90
CA ASP A 49 10.70 9.83 -17.12
C ASP A 49 11.12 8.36 -17.36
N GLY A 50 10.38 7.62 -18.22
CA GLY A 50 10.67 6.23 -18.57
C GLY A 50 10.16 5.21 -17.55
N PHE A 51 9.30 5.60 -16.61
CA PHE A 51 8.65 4.69 -15.68
C PHE A 51 7.32 4.18 -16.23
N LEU A 52 6.98 2.95 -15.86
CA LEU A 52 5.71 2.38 -16.24
C LEU A 52 4.53 3.11 -15.58
N VAL A 53 3.49 3.30 -16.37
CA VAL A 53 2.20 3.85 -15.96
C VAL A 53 1.11 2.87 -16.35
N LEU A 54 0.19 2.61 -15.43
CA LEU A 54 -1.01 1.79 -15.63
C LEU A 54 -2.25 2.62 -15.33
N ASN A 55 -3.10 2.86 -16.33
CA ASN A 55 -4.36 3.61 -16.15
C ASN A 55 -4.15 4.96 -15.42
N GLY A 56 -3.08 5.67 -15.78
CA GLY A 56 -2.68 6.93 -15.15
C GLY A 56 -2.01 6.80 -13.78
N ARG A 57 -1.71 5.57 -13.33
CA ARG A 57 -1.02 5.29 -12.05
C ARG A 57 0.45 4.96 -12.27
N PRO A 58 1.39 5.69 -11.65
CA PRO A 58 2.81 5.39 -11.79
C PRO A 58 3.17 4.11 -11.02
N LEU A 59 3.97 3.25 -11.62
CA LEU A 59 4.52 2.04 -10.99
C LEU A 59 5.93 2.24 -10.44
N ARG A 60 6.62 3.33 -10.84
CA ARG A 60 8.00 3.66 -10.43
C ARG A 60 9.00 2.53 -10.69
N VAL A 61 8.77 1.79 -11.77
CA VAL A 61 9.65 0.72 -12.27
C VAL A 61 9.64 0.78 -13.79
N ASP A 62 10.77 0.48 -14.41
CA ASP A 62 10.87 0.38 -15.87
C ASP A 62 10.30 -0.96 -16.38
N SER A 63 10.18 -1.10 -17.70
CA SER A 63 9.65 -2.32 -18.32
C SER A 63 10.43 -3.57 -17.93
N LYS A 64 11.77 -3.50 -17.97
CA LYS A 64 12.66 -4.61 -17.63
C LYS A 64 12.55 -5.02 -16.16
N GLY A 65 12.51 -4.04 -15.26
CA GLY A 65 12.34 -4.26 -13.82
C GLY A 65 11.00 -4.92 -13.52
N PHE A 66 9.92 -4.46 -14.16
CA PHE A 66 8.59 -5.01 -13.96
C PHE A 66 8.47 -6.46 -14.46
N SER A 67 8.95 -6.77 -15.67
CA SER A 67 8.98 -8.16 -16.15
C SER A 67 9.78 -9.07 -15.22
N ARG A 68 10.88 -8.57 -14.65
CA ARG A 68 11.69 -9.33 -13.69
C ARG A 68 10.98 -9.56 -12.36
N ILE A 69 10.26 -8.56 -11.86
CA ILE A 69 9.43 -8.68 -10.66
C ILE A 69 8.33 -9.72 -10.87
N LEU A 70 7.65 -9.69 -12.02
CA LEU A 70 6.62 -10.69 -12.36
C LEU A 70 7.22 -12.09 -12.41
N PHE A 71 8.35 -12.26 -13.10
CA PHE A 71 9.07 -13.53 -13.15
C PHE A 71 9.41 -14.04 -11.74
N ASN A 72 10.04 -13.21 -10.90
CA ASN A 72 10.40 -13.58 -9.53
C ASN A 72 9.17 -13.93 -8.68
N THR A 73 8.04 -13.27 -8.92
CA THR A 73 6.79 -13.48 -8.18
C THR A 73 6.17 -14.83 -8.54
N LEU A 74 6.16 -15.21 -9.81
CA LEU A 74 5.69 -16.52 -10.26
C LEU A 74 6.68 -17.65 -9.91
N ASP A 75 7.99 -17.38 -9.97
CA ASP A 75 9.02 -18.36 -9.61
C ASP A 75 8.98 -18.72 -8.13
N TYR A 76 8.65 -17.76 -7.26
CA TYR A 76 8.40 -18.04 -5.85
C TYR A 76 7.37 -19.15 -5.64
N CYS A 77 6.30 -19.20 -6.44
CA CYS A 77 5.33 -20.30 -6.35
C CYS A 77 5.91 -21.66 -6.74
N ASN A 78 6.85 -21.70 -7.70
CA ASN A 78 7.57 -22.94 -8.02
C ASN A 78 8.38 -23.40 -6.81
N GLN A 79 9.07 -22.47 -6.13
CA GLN A 79 9.87 -22.77 -4.94
C GLN A 79 8.99 -23.30 -3.79
N GLU A 80 7.81 -22.70 -3.56
CA GLU A 80 6.84 -23.18 -2.58
C GLU A 80 6.30 -24.57 -2.92
N GLY A 81 6.03 -24.85 -4.20
CA GLY A 81 5.63 -26.19 -4.66
C GLY A 81 6.72 -27.23 -4.44
N VAL A 82 7.98 -26.89 -4.69
CA VAL A 82 9.13 -27.77 -4.38
C VAL A 82 9.25 -28.01 -2.88
N TYR A 83 9.18 -26.95 -2.07
CA TYR A 83 9.26 -27.04 -0.61
C TYR A 83 8.15 -27.91 -0.01
N SER A 84 6.93 -27.77 -0.52
CA SER A 84 5.76 -28.57 -0.11
C SER A 84 5.67 -29.94 -0.80
N ASN A 85 6.58 -30.25 -1.72
CA ASN A 85 6.55 -31.42 -2.60
C ASN A 85 5.19 -31.62 -3.30
N SER A 86 4.59 -30.53 -3.78
CA SER A 86 3.27 -30.50 -4.40
C SER A 86 3.19 -29.53 -5.58
N LEU A 87 2.96 -30.07 -6.78
CA LEU A 87 2.71 -29.25 -7.97
C LEU A 87 1.38 -28.48 -7.87
N ALA A 88 0.38 -29.05 -7.19
CA ALA A 88 -0.89 -28.38 -6.98
C ALA A 88 -0.72 -27.10 -6.15
N VAL A 89 0.17 -27.10 -5.15
CA VAL A 89 0.47 -25.89 -4.35
C VAL A 89 1.12 -24.80 -5.21
N ALA A 90 2.03 -25.15 -6.12
CA ALA A 90 2.61 -24.19 -7.05
C ALA A 90 1.56 -23.59 -7.98
N ASP A 91 0.65 -24.41 -8.50
CA ASP A 91 -0.41 -23.97 -9.42
C ASP A 91 -1.43 -23.05 -8.73
N ASP A 92 -1.91 -23.44 -7.55
CA ASP A 92 -2.81 -22.64 -6.71
C ASP A 92 -2.18 -21.30 -6.35
N CYS A 93 -0.87 -21.28 -6.03
CA CYS A 93 -0.14 -20.06 -5.73
C CYS A 93 -0.11 -19.11 -6.94
N LYS A 94 0.17 -19.61 -8.15
CA LYS A 94 0.17 -18.80 -9.38
C LYS A 94 -1.22 -18.29 -9.74
N GLN A 95 -2.24 -19.14 -9.57
CA GLN A 95 -3.63 -18.73 -9.78
C GLN A 95 -4.03 -17.60 -8.83
N ASN A 96 -3.64 -17.68 -7.56
CA ASN A 96 -3.87 -16.61 -6.59
C ASN A 96 -3.13 -15.31 -6.96
N ILE A 97 -1.92 -15.39 -7.53
CA ILE A 97 -1.22 -14.20 -8.07
C ILE A 97 -2.03 -13.57 -9.20
N VAL A 98 -2.53 -14.36 -10.16
CA VAL A 98 -3.33 -13.84 -11.27
C VAL A 98 -4.64 -13.21 -10.79
N LEU A 99 -5.32 -13.81 -9.81
CA LEU A 99 -6.50 -13.21 -9.19
C LEU A 99 -6.17 -11.87 -8.53
N GLY A 100 -5.09 -11.82 -7.74
CA GLY A 100 -4.62 -10.57 -7.13
C GLY A 100 -4.21 -9.52 -8.17
N PHE A 101 -3.61 -9.95 -9.28
CA PHE A 101 -3.24 -9.09 -10.40
C PHE A 101 -4.47 -8.45 -11.04
N ASN A 102 -5.52 -9.23 -11.30
CA ASN A 102 -6.78 -8.72 -11.86
C ASN A 102 -7.46 -7.71 -10.91
N ASP A 103 -7.52 -8.01 -9.61
CA ASP A 103 -7.99 -7.08 -8.57
C ASP A 103 -7.17 -5.77 -8.58
N TRP A 104 -5.86 -5.86 -8.82
CA TRP A 104 -4.96 -4.71 -8.90
C TRP A 104 -5.18 -3.89 -10.19
N ILE A 105 -5.44 -4.54 -11.33
CA ILE A 105 -5.87 -3.86 -12.56
C ILE A 105 -7.18 -3.10 -12.33
N ASP A 106 -8.18 -3.73 -11.71
CA ASP A 106 -9.46 -3.06 -11.44
C ASP A 106 -9.29 -1.87 -10.49
N ALA A 107 -8.49 -2.03 -9.44
CA ALA A 107 -8.19 -0.94 -8.54
C ALA A 107 -7.42 0.21 -9.22
N SER A 108 -6.58 -0.06 -10.23
CA SER A 108 -5.89 1.00 -10.97
C SER A 108 -6.85 1.93 -11.72
N LYS A 109 -8.03 1.43 -12.11
CA LYS A 109 -9.10 2.18 -12.79
C LYS A 109 -10.01 2.94 -11.82
N ASP A 110 -10.02 2.59 -10.53
CA ASP A 110 -10.86 3.25 -9.52
C ASP A 110 -10.37 4.68 -9.26
N GLN A 111 -11.10 5.67 -9.79
CA GLN A 111 -10.79 7.10 -9.62
C GLN A 111 -10.92 7.58 -8.18
N SER A 112 -11.64 6.85 -7.32
CA SER A 112 -11.75 7.19 -5.90
C SER A 112 -10.55 6.74 -5.06
N ILE A 113 -9.60 6.01 -5.67
CA ILE A 113 -8.29 5.75 -5.05
C ILE A 113 -7.39 6.94 -5.34
N SER A 114 -6.92 7.65 -4.31
CA SER A 114 -5.98 8.75 -4.50
C SER A 114 -4.59 8.22 -4.93
N ILE A 115 -3.76 9.07 -5.55
CA ILE A 115 -2.37 8.71 -5.88
C ILE A 115 -1.56 8.41 -4.60
N ALA A 116 -1.88 9.06 -3.48
CA ALA A 116 -1.26 8.77 -2.19
C ALA A 116 -1.60 7.34 -1.72
N VAL A 117 -2.88 6.94 -1.79
CA VAL A 117 -3.33 5.57 -1.46
C VAL A 117 -2.67 4.55 -2.39
N TRP A 118 -2.61 4.82 -3.70
CA TRP A 118 -1.92 3.96 -4.67
C TRP A 118 -0.45 3.72 -4.31
N ASN A 119 0.28 4.81 -4.01
CA ASN A 119 1.70 4.74 -3.66
C ASN A 119 1.94 4.04 -2.31
N MET A 120 1.01 4.14 -1.35
CA MET A 120 1.08 3.36 -0.11
C MET A 120 0.98 1.86 -0.41
N GLY A 121 0.04 1.45 -1.26
CA GLY A 121 -0.06 0.06 -1.70
C GLY A 121 1.23 -0.44 -2.35
N ALA A 122 1.81 0.37 -3.26
CA ALA A 122 3.06 0.03 -3.94
C ALA A 122 4.21 -0.23 -2.96
N ARG A 123 4.39 0.70 -2.01
CA ARG A 123 5.50 0.67 -1.06
C ARG A 123 5.51 -0.56 -0.16
N GLU A 124 4.34 -1.02 0.28
CA GLU A 124 4.22 -2.13 1.23
C GLU A 124 4.21 -3.51 0.52
N SER A 125 4.02 -3.55 -0.80
CA SER A 125 3.80 -4.80 -1.54
C SER A 125 5.03 -5.39 -2.20
N TYR A 126 6.09 -4.60 -2.33
CA TYR A 126 7.37 -5.08 -2.85
C TYR A 126 8.20 -5.70 -1.72
N THR A 127 8.75 -6.88 -1.96
CA THR A 127 9.60 -7.56 -0.95
C THR A 127 11.01 -6.97 -0.87
N SER A 128 11.43 -6.19 -1.86
CA SER A 128 12.74 -5.56 -1.93
C SER A 128 12.66 -4.26 -2.73
N SER A 129 13.55 -3.32 -2.43
CA SER A 129 13.75 -2.09 -3.21
C SER A 129 14.53 -2.35 -4.51
N LEU A 130 15.18 -3.50 -4.65
CA LEU A 130 15.92 -3.88 -5.87
C LEU A 130 15.03 -4.73 -6.79
N PRO A 131 14.67 -4.27 -8.00
CA PRO A 131 13.78 -5.01 -8.89
C PRO A 131 14.27 -6.44 -9.19
N SER A 132 15.58 -6.65 -9.27
CA SER A 132 16.18 -7.97 -9.51
C SER A 132 15.92 -9.01 -8.42
N GLN A 133 15.59 -8.56 -7.21
CA GLN A 133 15.34 -9.41 -6.04
C GLN A 133 13.92 -9.21 -5.49
N SER A 134 13.14 -8.34 -6.12
CA SER A 134 11.82 -7.98 -5.64
C SER A 134 10.77 -8.91 -6.21
N ARG A 135 9.78 -9.20 -5.39
CA ARG A 135 8.51 -9.85 -5.71
C ARG A 135 7.40 -8.88 -5.37
N VAL A 136 6.24 -9.05 -5.98
CA VAL A 136 5.06 -8.22 -5.71
C VAL A 136 3.90 -9.09 -5.28
N PHE A 137 3.26 -8.73 -4.16
CA PHE A 137 2.01 -9.37 -3.73
C PHE A 137 0.84 -8.46 -4.09
N PHE A 138 0.25 -8.64 -5.27
CA PHE A 138 -0.82 -7.76 -5.78
C PHE A 138 -2.04 -7.70 -4.86
N ASN A 139 -2.43 -8.83 -4.29
CA ASN A 139 -3.49 -8.96 -3.30
C ASN A 139 -3.16 -8.19 -2.00
N HIS A 140 -1.89 -8.15 -1.58
CA HIS A 140 -1.46 -7.29 -0.47
C HIS A 140 -1.57 -5.81 -0.85
N TRP A 141 -1.15 -5.44 -2.06
CA TRP A 141 -1.25 -4.08 -2.59
C TRP A 141 -2.68 -3.56 -2.52
N VAL A 142 -3.63 -4.32 -3.06
CA VAL A 142 -5.04 -3.99 -3.05
C VAL A 142 -5.59 -3.90 -1.62
N GLY A 143 -5.20 -4.83 -0.74
CA GLY A 143 -5.57 -4.79 0.67
C GLY A 143 -5.10 -3.52 1.39
N VAL A 144 -3.83 -3.13 1.22
CA VAL A 144 -3.27 -1.90 1.79
C VAL A 144 -4.01 -0.67 1.25
N MET A 145 -4.33 -0.63 -0.04
CA MET A 145 -5.10 0.47 -0.61
C MET A 145 -6.50 0.59 0.01
N ARG A 146 -7.21 -0.52 0.24
CA ARG A 146 -8.52 -0.50 0.91
C ARG A 146 -8.44 0.12 2.31
N VAL A 147 -7.43 -0.28 3.09
CA VAL A 147 -7.19 0.26 4.44
C VAL A 147 -6.79 1.73 4.39
N ALA A 148 -5.89 2.11 3.48
CA ALA A 148 -5.42 3.49 3.35
C ALA A 148 -6.55 4.43 2.88
N LYS A 149 -7.38 4.00 1.92
CA LYS A 149 -8.57 4.72 1.47
C LYS A 149 -9.54 4.98 2.62
N LEU A 150 -9.81 3.96 3.44
CA LEU A 150 -10.66 4.10 4.62
C LEU A 150 -10.08 5.13 5.60
N LYS A 151 -8.77 5.09 5.87
CA LYS A 151 -8.09 6.07 6.73
C LYS A 151 -8.15 7.49 6.17
N GLU A 152 -7.94 7.63 4.86
CA GLU A 152 -8.02 8.92 4.17
C GLU A 152 -9.43 9.50 4.28
N GLN A 153 -10.48 8.71 4.01
CA GLN A 153 -11.87 9.12 4.14
C GLN A 153 -12.23 9.54 5.57
N THR A 154 -11.82 8.76 6.56
CA THR A 154 -12.01 9.10 7.98
C THR A 154 -11.32 10.42 8.32
N TYR A 155 -10.07 10.61 7.89
CA TYR A 155 -9.35 11.87 8.11
C TYR A 155 -10.05 13.05 7.43
N GLN A 156 -10.49 12.91 6.18
CA GLN A 156 -11.19 13.99 5.46
C GLN A 156 -12.51 14.38 6.15
N SER A 157 -13.24 13.40 6.69
CA SER A 157 -14.46 13.67 7.46
C SER A 157 -14.19 14.39 8.78
N ALA A 158 -13.08 14.07 9.47
CA ALA A 158 -12.67 14.70 10.72
C ALA A 158 -11.94 16.05 10.52
N LYS A 159 -11.40 16.30 9.33
CA LYS A 159 -10.55 17.47 9.03
C LYS A 159 -11.16 18.82 9.42
N PRO A 160 -12.45 19.13 9.14
CA PRO A 160 -13.04 20.41 9.54
C PRO A 160 -13.03 20.62 11.06
N GLU A 161 -13.25 19.56 11.83
CA GLU A 161 -13.23 19.63 13.29
C GLU A 161 -11.80 19.79 13.82
N ILE A 162 -10.85 19.05 13.25
CA ILE A 162 -9.41 19.18 13.56
C ILE A 162 -8.94 20.60 13.30
N ASP A 163 -9.25 21.17 12.12
CA ASP A 163 -8.88 22.52 11.73
C ASP A 163 -9.55 23.57 12.65
N ARG A 164 -10.83 23.36 13.01
CA ARG A 164 -11.54 24.20 13.99
C ARG A 164 -10.86 24.18 15.37
N LYS A 165 -10.56 23.00 15.91
CA LYS A 165 -9.90 22.81 17.20
C LYS A 165 -8.51 23.47 17.20
N SER A 166 -7.73 23.30 16.13
CA SER A 166 -6.42 23.93 15.93
C SER A 166 -6.49 25.46 15.93
N ASN A 167 -7.45 26.04 15.18
CA ASN A 167 -7.66 27.49 15.15
C ASN A 167 -8.00 28.04 16.55
N ILE A 168 -8.91 27.39 17.27
CA ILE A 168 -9.29 27.82 18.63
C ILE A 168 -8.09 27.76 19.58
N ASN A 169 -7.27 26.71 19.50
CA ASN A 169 -6.05 26.59 20.31
C ASN A 169 -5.06 27.73 20.03
N ASN A 170 -4.84 28.09 18.76
CA ASN A 170 -3.99 29.23 18.39
C ASN A 170 -4.54 30.55 18.94
N GLN A 171 -5.87 30.75 18.93
CA GLN A 171 -6.49 31.93 19.54
C GLN A 171 -6.28 31.98 21.07
N ILE A 172 -6.44 30.85 21.75
CA ILE A 172 -6.20 30.74 23.20
C ILE A 172 -4.75 31.08 23.53
N TYR A 173 -3.79 30.55 22.76
CA TYR A 173 -2.37 30.83 22.92
C TYR A 173 -2.09 32.33 22.77
N ASN A 174 -2.57 32.96 21.70
CA ASN A 174 -2.40 34.40 21.44
C ASN A 174 -3.01 35.27 22.55
N ILE A 175 -4.17 34.89 23.09
CA ILE A 175 -4.79 35.59 24.22
C ILE A 175 -3.93 35.45 25.48
N GLY A 176 -3.37 34.26 25.74
CA GLY A 176 -2.44 34.03 26.84
C GLY A 176 -1.22 34.95 26.77
N GLN A 177 -0.62 35.08 25.58
CA GLN A 177 0.50 36.01 25.34
C GLN A 177 0.12 37.47 25.60
N GLN A 178 -1.09 37.89 25.20
CA GLN A 178 -1.57 39.26 25.47
C GLN A 178 -1.80 39.53 26.96
N ILE A 179 -2.34 38.55 27.70
CA ILE A 179 -2.53 38.65 29.16
C ILE A 179 -1.17 38.75 29.85
N GLU A 180 -0.20 37.94 29.46
CA GLU A 180 1.16 38.00 30.00
C GLU A 180 1.82 39.35 29.73
N ALA A 181 1.73 39.85 28.50
CA ALA A 181 2.26 41.16 28.12
C ALA A 181 1.61 42.30 28.92
N GLU A 182 0.30 42.27 29.13
CA GLU A 182 -0.42 43.27 29.91
C GLU A 182 -0.07 43.19 31.41
N ASN A 183 0.15 41.98 31.94
CA ASN A 183 0.59 41.78 33.33
C ASN A 183 2.02 42.28 33.60
N LYS A 184 2.91 42.26 32.59
CA LYS A 184 4.29 42.75 32.70
C LYS A 184 4.41 44.28 32.71
N LYS A 185 3.34 45.02 32.43
CA LYS A 185 3.37 46.50 32.48
C LYS A 185 3.46 46.98 33.93
N VAL A 186 4.61 47.58 34.27
CA VAL A 186 4.92 48.08 35.62
C VAL A 186 4.10 49.32 35.99
N LEU A 187 3.76 50.15 35.00
CA LEU A 187 2.95 51.35 35.14
C LEU A 187 1.69 51.19 34.27
N PHE A 188 0.50 51.40 34.85
CA PHE A 188 -0.81 51.38 34.18
C PHE A 188 -1.27 50.01 33.65
N LYS A 189 -1.34 49.01 34.54
CA LYS A 189 -2.02 47.74 34.25
C LYS A 189 -3.51 47.96 33.97
N ASP A 190 -3.97 47.65 32.75
CA ASP A 190 -5.40 47.68 32.42
C ASP A 190 -6.09 46.39 32.88
N LYS A 191 -6.64 46.44 34.10
CA LYS A 191 -7.39 45.32 34.69
C LYS A 191 -8.64 44.96 33.88
N ASN A 192 -9.30 45.94 33.26
CA ASN A 192 -10.51 45.67 32.46
C ASN A 192 -10.14 44.88 31.21
N LYS A 193 -9.08 45.28 30.50
CA LYS A 193 -8.57 44.55 29.35
C LYS A 193 -8.18 43.11 29.70
N ILE A 194 -7.52 42.89 30.83
CA ILE A 194 -7.18 41.53 31.29
C ILE A 194 -8.45 40.70 31.54
N SER A 195 -9.44 41.25 32.25
CA SER A 195 -10.72 40.55 32.49
C SER A 195 -11.46 40.22 31.20
N GLN A 196 -11.45 41.10 30.20
CA GLN A 196 -12.04 40.84 28.88
C GLN A 196 -11.30 39.72 28.13
N LEU A 197 -9.97 39.72 28.18
CA LEU A 197 -9.14 38.67 27.58
C LEU A 197 -9.37 37.31 28.25
N GLU A 198 -9.44 37.26 29.58
CA GLU A 198 -9.75 36.02 30.31
C GLU A 198 -11.15 35.51 30.01
N LEU A 199 -12.15 36.40 29.91
CA LEU A 199 -13.51 36.02 29.49
C LEU A 199 -13.52 35.47 28.07
N LYS A 200 -12.79 36.07 27.13
CA LYS A 200 -12.66 35.59 25.76
C LYS A 200 -12.00 34.21 25.72
N LYS A 201 -10.91 34.01 26.49
CA LYS A 201 -10.22 32.73 26.64
C LYS A 201 -11.16 31.65 27.20
N ALA A 202 -11.93 31.96 28.24
CA ALA A 202 -12.89 31.03 28.84
C ALA A 202 -14.00 30.61 27.87
N LYS A 203 -14.51 31.54 27.04
CA LYS A 203 -15.49 31.24 25.98
C LYS A 203 -14.92 30.27 24.94
N LEU A 204 -13.67 30.48 24.52
CA LEU A 204 -12.99 29.60 23.56
C LEU A 204 -12.75 28.20 24.14
N LEU A 205 -12.29 28.11 25.39
CA LEU A 205 -12.13 26.84 26.09
C LEU A 205 -13.46 26.07 26.21
N LYS A 206 -14.55 26.77 26.53
CA LYS A 206 -15.89 26.15 26.54
C LYS A 206 -16.31 25.62 25.18
N SER A 207 -15.95 26.30 24.08
CA SER A 207 -16.25 25.85 22.71
C SER A 207 -15.44 24.62 22.26
N LEU A 208 -14.41 24.25 23.01
CA LEU A 208 -13.65 23.00 22.89
C LEU A 208 -14.20 21.89 23.79
N GLY A 209 -15.29 22.13 24.54
CA GLY A 209 -15.78 21.19 25.54
C GLY A 209 -14.96 21.17 26.83
N CYS A 210 -14.09 22.15 27.04
CA CYS A 210 -13.36 22.28 28.30
C CYS A 210 -14.22 22.97 29.37
N THR A 211 -14.22 22.42 30.57
CA THR A 211 -14.88 22.99 31.75
C THR A 211 -13.86 23.30 32.83
N SER A 212 -14.12 24.33 33.64
CA SER A 212 -13.27 24.69 34.78
C SER A 212 -13.99 24.28 36.06
N THR A 213 -13.49 23.25 36.73
CA THR A 213 -14.02 22.75 38.00
C THR A 213 -12.96 22.92 39.08
N GLY A 214 -13.23 23.74 40.09
CA GLY A 214 -12.28 23.98 41.20
C GLY A 214 -10.94 24.60 40.80
N GLY A 215 -10.91 25.42 39.73
CA GLY A 215 -9.68 26.04 39.22
C GLY A 215 -8.82 25.13 38.34
N ARG A 216 -9.23 23.88 38.09
CA ARG A 216 -8.62 22.99 37.09
C ARG A 216 -9.44 22.97 35.82
N LEU A 217 -8.75 23.11 34.69
CA LEU A 217 -9.28 22.92 33.36
C LEU A 217 -9.35 21.42 33.04
N ILE A 218 -10.56 20.95 32.76
CA ILE A 218 -10.84 19.57 32.34
C ILE A 218 -11.40 19.66 30.92
N CYS A 219 -10.68 19.13 29.94
CA CYS A 219 -11.14 18.99 28.57
C CYS A 219 -11.53 17.54 28.33
N SER A 220 -12.69 17.28 27.69
CA SER A 220 -13.01 15.94 27.22
C SER A 220 -11.96 15.52 26.20
N SER A 221 -11.26 14.41 26.48
CA SER A 221 -10.45 13.72 25.49
C SER A 221 -11.35 12.75 24.76
N ASP A 222 -12.04 13.24 23.73
CA ASP A 222 -12.63 12.36 22.72
C ASP A 222 -11.53 11.86 21.79
#